data_AF-A0A944BP36-F1
#
_entry.id   AF-A0A944BP36-F1
#
_cell.length_a   1.000
_cell.length_b   1.000
_cell.length_c   1.000
_cell.angle_alpha   90.00
_cell.angle_beta   90.00
_cell.angle_gamma   90.00
#
_symmetry.space_group_name_H-M   'P 1'
#
loop_
_entity.id
_entity.type
_entity.pdbx_description
1 polymer ?
#
loop_
_entity_poly.entity_id
_entity_poly.type
_entity_poly.pdbx_seq_one_letter_code
_entity_poly.pdbx_strand_id
1 'polypeptide(L)'
;MGKLEKRQHKYSFGEVVAYIVFALSVIATFAVSWRLFYLQYSQSGEGQFSSDLGAHISEALNGGGYSLMATIFRVFYKISPTGLSLTFSMALITALTALAALWCMQVVLRQMGVKKYGVLYIFAGVSALFMSSIYVPQYYPWYYDNSFGTQPWHNSTFLLMRLVGTLVVALYLKMEETYLKKIEWKDAIAFIILLTLVNYAKPNFIIAFAPMMLIYLIADFIKGRGKGTVQMIKFGMCVIASLWVLLIQQKLLYPSDGDSGIGFTLENIKAFFSTKLSLVSLACGLAFPLFVSLLVLIKKIRFGALGKMWIMFAVSMAQRIFFIETGPRRGHGNFGWGSMGCAYYLFIVSFATLVGMYKNKKIGKLTFALGIAIFLLHIASGLFYLKRLFDGDFYMI
;
A
#
# COMPACT_ATOMS: atom_id res chain seq x y z
N MET A 1 -23.60 -18.35 -40.96
CA MET A 1 -23.49 -17.20 -40.03
C MET A 1 -23.86 -17.66 -38.63
N GLY A 2 -22.88 -18.02 -37.80
CA GLY A 2 -23.12 -18.42 -36.41
C GLY A 2 -23.34 -17.20 -35.52
N LYS A 3 -24.51 -17.13 -34.87
CA LYS A 3 -24.81 -16.09 -33.88
C LYS A 3 -23.89 -16.25 -32.67
N LEU A 4 -22.94 -15.33 -32.53
CA LEU A 4 -22.26 -15.04 -31.27
C LEU A 4 -23.29 -14.47 -30.29
N GLU A 5 -23.89 -15.33 -29.46
CA GLU A 5 -24.58 -14.89 -28.26
C GLU A 5 -23.56 -14.23 -27.32
N LYS A 6 -23.46 -12.90 -27.38
CA LYS A 6 -22.91 -12.10 -26.29
C LYS A 6 -23.82 -12.32 -25.09
N ARG A 7 -23.49 -13.27 -24.21
CA ARG A 7 -24.06 -13.35 -22.86
C ARG A 7 -23.68 -12.06 -22.12
N GLN A 8 -24.54 -11.04 -22.18
CA GLN A 8 -24.46 -9.89 -21.28
C GLN A 8 -24.67 -10.44 -19.87
N HIS A 9 -23.62 -10.34 -19.05
CA HIS A 9 -23.72 -10.70 -17.64
C HIS A 9 -24.68 -9.70 -16.97
N LYS A 10 -25.95 -10.08 -16.81
CA LYS A 10 -26.95 -9.25 -16.14
C LYS A 10 -26.61 -9.23 -14.65
N TYR A 11 -26.30 -8.04 -14.12
CA TYR A 11 -26.08 -7.87 -12.68
C TYR A 11 -27.39 -8.14 -11.94
N SER A 12 -27.31 -8.82 -10.80
CA SER A 12 -28.44 -8.95 -9.88
C SER A 12 -28.77 -7.60 -9.23
N PHE A 13 -30.01 -7.42 -8.76
CA PHE A 13 -30.41 -6.21 -8.02
C PHE A 13 -29.47 -5.93 -6.84
N GLY A 14 -29.10 -6.96 -6.07
CA GLY A 14 -28.17 -6.83 -4.96
C GLY A 14 -26.75 -6.40 -5.38
N GLU A 15 -26.27 -6.82 -6.55
CA GLU A 15 -24.99 -6.35 -7.09
C GLU A 15 -25.07 -4.89 -7.52
N VAL A 16 -26.17 -4.47 -8.17
CA VAL A 16 -26.39 -3.07 -8.55
C VAL A 16 -26.41 -2.16 -7.31
N VAL A 17 -27.19 -2.52 -6.29
CA VAL A 17 -27.23 -1.79 -5.01
C VAL A 17 -25.83 -1.71 -4.39
N ALA A 18 -25.08 -2.81 -4.37
CA ALA A 18 -23.72 -2.81 -3.84
C ALA A 18 -22.77 -1.86 -4.57
N TYR A 19 -22.84 -1.79 -5.90
CA TYR A 19 -22.03 -0.84 -6.67
C TYR A 19 -22.43 0.61 -6.42
N ILE A 20 -23.72 0.90 -6.24
CA ILE A 20 -24.20 2.23 -5.87
C ILE A 20 -23.65 2.62 -4.49
N VAL A 21 -23.81 1.77 -3.48
CA VAL A 21 -23.32 2.06 -2.13
C VAL A 21 -21.79 2.21 -2.13
N PHE A 22 -21.08 1.42 -2.93
CA PHE A 22 -19.64 1.58 -3.10
C PHE A 22 -19.26 2.93 -3.71
N ALA A 23 -19.91 3.34 -4.80
CA ALA A 23 -19.67 4.64 -5.42
C ALA A 23 -19.91 5.78 -4.42
N LEU A 24 -21.01 5.71 -3.66
CA LEU A 24 -21.31 6.65 -2.58
C LEU A 24 -20.24 6.62 -1.48
N SER A 25 -19.72 5.44 -1.13
CA SER A 25 -18.65 5.30 -0.12
C SER A 25 -17.33 5.89 -0.59
N VAL A 26 -16.99 5.77 -1.87
CA VAL A 26 -15.80 6.42 -2.47
C VAL A 26 -15.98 7.94 -2.48
N ILE A 27 -17.16 8.45 -2.82
CA ILE A 27 -17.48 9.89 -2.77
C ILE A 27 -17.42 10.41 -1.32
N ALA A 28 -17.98 9.68 -0.36
CA ALA A 28 -17.92 10.03 1.05
C ALA A 28 -16.47 10.04 1.57
N THR A 29 -15.66 9.04 1.18
CA THR A 29 -14.22 8.99 1.49
C THR A 29 -13.50 10.20 0.93
N PHE A 30 -13.78 10.58 -0.32
CA PHE A 30 -13.24 11.78 -0.94
C PHE A 30 -13.60 13.02 -0.12
N ALA A 31 -14.88 13.23 0.19
CA ALA A 31 -15.34 14.40 0.93
C ALA A 31 -14.74 14.49 2.35
N VAL A 32 -14.72 13.36 3.08
CA VAL A 32 -14.14 13.28 4.44
C VAL A 32 -12.63 13.54 4.39
N SER A 33 -11.90 12.89 3.50
CA SER A 33 -10.44 13.10 3.38
C SER A 33 -10.11 14.52 2.94
N TRP A 34 -10.88 15.11 2.01
CA TRP A 34 -10.67 16.49 1.59
C TRP A 34 -10.84 17.47 2.75
N ARG A 35 -11.89 17.30 3.57
CA ARG A 35 -12.09 18.10 4.79
C ARG A 35 -10.91 17.95 5.74
N LEU A 36 -10.46 16.73 6.01
CA LEU A 36 -9.30 16.51 6.89
C LEU A 36 -8.05 17.20 6.36
N PHE A 37 -7.71 17.01 5.08
CA PHE A 37 -6.53 17.61 4.48
C PHE A 37 -6.62 19.13 4.46
N TYR A 38 -7.83 19.69 4.30
CA TYR A 38 -8.04 21.13 4.41
C TYR A 38 -7.77 21.65 5.83
N LEU A 39 -8.24 20.96 6.86
CA LEU A 39 -7.94 21.30 8.26
C LEU A 39 -6.43 21.21 8.53
N GLN A 40 -5.80 20.11 8.09
CA GLN A 40 -4.35 19.92 8.20
C GLN A 40 -3.54 20.95 7.40
N TYR A 41 -4.05 21.46 6.29
CA TYR A 41 -3.40 22.51 5.53
C TYR A 41 -3.54 23.88 6.20
N SER A 42 -4.75 24.21 6.67
CA SER A 42 -5.09 25.55 7.16
C SER A 42 -4.72 25.80 8.62
N GLN A 43 -4.59 24.75 9.44
CA GLN A 43 -4.46 24.86 10.89
C GLN A 43 -3.23 24.14 11.46
N SER A 44 -2.40 23.48 10.62
CA SER A 44 -1.17 22.81 11.06
C SER A 44 -0.10 23.82 11.47
N GLY A 45 -0.19 24.30 12.70
CA GLY A 45 0.71 25.30 13.28
C GLY A 45 0.32 25.71 14.70
N GLU A 46 -0.96 25.57 15.05
CA GLU A 46 -1.49 25.92 16.39
C GLU A 46 -1.49 24.72 17.36
N GLY A 47 -0.70 23.68 17.09
CA GLY A 47 -0.70 22.43 17.86
C GLY A 47 -1.87 21.49 17.56
N GLN A 48 -2.82 21.90 16.71
CA GLN A 48 -3.93 21.08 16.21
C GLN A 48 -3.71 20.65 14.76
N PHE A 49 -4.32 19.52 14.36
CA PHE A 49 -4.31 19.02 12.97
C PHE A 49 -2.91 18.92 12.35
N SER A 50 -1.91 18.59 13.16
CA SER A 50 -0.51 18.56 12.71
C SER A 50 -0.34 17.64 11.50
N SER A 51 0.49 18.07 10.54
CA SER A 51 0.73 17.33 9.31
C SER A 51 2.01 17.77 8.60
N ASP A 52 2.68 16.84 7.91
CA ASP A 52 3.80 17.14 7.01
C ASP A 52 3.36 17.95 5.77
N LEU A 53 2.04 18.10 5.58
CA LEU A 53 1.46 18.71 4.39
C LEU A 53 1.94 20.15 4.14
N GLY A 54 2.01 20.97 5.18
CA GLY A 54 2.50 22.34 5.06
C GLY A 54 3.95 22.40 4.56
N ALA A 55 4.82 21.56 5.13
CA ALA A 55 6.21 21.45 4.71
C ALA A 55 6.33 20.95 3.27
N HIS A 56 5.62 19.88 2.89
CA HIS A 56 5.64 19.34 1.54
C HIS A 56 5.11 20.33 0.49
N ILE A 57 4.07 21.11 0.81
CA ILE A 57 3.53 22.14 -0.10
C ILE A 57 4.53 23.29 -0.23
N SER A 58 5.08 23.79 0.89
CA SER A 58 6.07 24.87 0.88
C SER A 58 7.29 24.48 0.03
N GLU A 59 7.84 23.29 0.26
CA GLU A 59 8.96 22.77 -0.52
C GLU A 59 8.61 22.62 -2.01
N ALA A 60 7.39 22.14 -2.33
CA ALA A 60 6.94 22.03 -3.71
C ALA A 60 6.84 23.38 -4.40
N LEU A 61 6.21 24.37 -3.79
CA LEU A 61 5.96 25.69 -4.41
C LEU A 61 7.21 26.57 -4.47
N ASN A 62 8.14 26.42 -3.53
CA ASN A 62 9.40 27.16 -3.50
C ASN A 62 10.51 26.53 -4.37
N GLY A 63 10.18 25.53 -5.21
CA GLY A 63 11.12 24.91 -6.15
C GLY A 63 11.99 23.80 -5.58
N GLY A 64 11.98 23.55 -4.26
CA GLY A 64 12.79 22.51 -3.60
C GLY A 64 12.27 21.08 -3.77
N GLY A 65 10.96 20.90 -4.00
CA GLY A 65 10.34 19.58 -3.99
C GLY A 65 10.79 18.69 -5.15
N TYR A 66 11.36 17.53 -4.82
CA TYR A 66 11.93 16.57 -5.77
C TYR A 66 11.02 15.37 -6.10
N SER A 67 9.87 15.22 -5.43
CA SER A 67 8.98 14.05 -5.60
C SER A 67 7.89 14.27 -6.65
N LEU A 68 7.28 13.18 -7.13
CA LEU A 68 6.08 13.27 -7.99
C LEU A 68 4.96 14.08 -7.33
N MET A 69 4.82 13.96 -6.00
CA MET A 69 3.81 14.69 -5.25
C MET A 69 4.02 16.21 -5.33
N ALA A 70 5.28 16.67 -5.27
CA ALA A 70 5.61 18.07 -5.46
C ALA A 70 5.20 18.58 -6.85
N THR A 71 5.42 17.77 -7.89
CA THR A 71 4.96 18.07 -9.25
C THR A 71 3.43 18.15 -9.34
N ILE A 72 2.70 17.22 -8.70
CA ILE A 72 1.23 17.25 -8.63
C ILE A 72 0.76 18.54 -7.93
N PHE A 73 1.35 18.91 -6.79
CA PHE A 73 1.01 20.16 -6.11
C PHE A 73 1.21 21.37 -7.00
N ARG A 74 2.35 21.48 -7.71
CA ARG A 74 2.58 22.58 -8.66
C ARG A 74 1.52 22.64 -9.75
N VAL A 75 1.11 21.50 -10.31
CA VAL A 75 0.07 21.45 -11.35
C VAL A 75 -1.29 21.91 -10.80
N PHE A 76 -1.72 21.38 -9.66
CA PHE A 76 -2.99 21.78 -9.05
C PHE A 76 -2.99 23.24 -8.61
N TYR A 77 -1.88 23.75 -8.10
CA TYR A 77 -1.72 25.15 -7.74
C TYR A 77 -1.81 26.09 -8.96
N LYS A 78 -1.28 25.67 -10.12
CA LYS A 78 -1.43 26.42 -11.38
C LYS A 78 -2.89 26.49 -11.86
N ILE A 79 -3.67 25.44 -11.62
CA ILE A 79 -5.10 25.40 -11.98
C ILE A 79 -5.91 26.33 -11.05
N SER A 80 -5.63 26.27 -9.75
CA SER A 80 -6.22 27.17 -8.76
C SER A 80 -5.23 27.37 -7.61
N PRO A 81 -4.74 28.60 -7.36
CA PRO A 81 -3.70 28.88 -6.38
C PRO A 81 -4.27 28.97 -4.96
N THR A 82 -4.97 27.92 -4.54
CA THR A 82 -5.65 27.83 -3.24
C THR A 82 -5.28 26.54 -2.53
N GLY A 83 -5.33 26.54 -1.20
CA GLY A 83 -5.20 25.32 -0.41
C GLY A 83 -6.24 24.24 -0.76
N LEU A 84 -7.40 24.66 -1.28
CA LEU A 84 -8.47 23.77 -1.71
C LEU A 84 -8.03 22.87 -2.87
N SER A 85 -7.31 23.39 -3.87
CA SER A 85 -6.85 22.58 -5.02
C SER A 85 -5.79 21.55 -4.61
N LEU A 86 -4.88 21.94 -3.71
CA LEU A 86 -3.82 21.07 -3.20
C LEU A 86 -4.39 19.91 -2.39
N THR A 87 -5.32 20.22 -1.47
CA THR A 87 -5.98 19.23 -0.61
C THR A 87 -6.96 18.35 -1.40
N PHE A 88 -7.59 18.89 -2.46
CA PHE A 88 -8.38 18.12 -3.41
C PHE A 88 -7.55 17.03 -4.08
N SER A 89 -6.31 17.35 -4.50
CA SER A 89 -5.43 16.37 -5.14
C SER A 89 -5.13 15.16 -4.24
N MET A 90 -4.95 15.40 -2.93
CA MET A 90 -4.73 14.33 -1.95
C MET A 90 -5.98 13.50 -1.69
N ALA A 91 -7.15 14.15 -1.60
CA ALA A 91 -8.43 13.46 -1.46
C ALA A 91 -8.71 12.57 -2.68
N LEU A 92 -8.38 13.05 -3.88
CA LEU A 92 -8.48 12.29 -5.12
C LEU A 92 -7.56 11.06 -5.09
N ILE A 93 -6.28 11.23 -4.71
CA ILE A 93 -5.33 10.11 -4.54
C ILE A 93 -5.88 9.06 -3.56
N THR A 94 -6.45 9.51 -2.44
CA THR A 94 -7.03 8.64 -1.42
C THR A 94 -8.24 7.85 -1.96
N ALA A 95 -9.16 8.52 -2.64
CA ALA A 95 -10.33 7.87 -3.25
C ALA A 95 -9.94 6.88 -4.34
N LEU A 96 -8.97 7.23 -5.20
CA LEU A 96 -8.44 6.33 -6.22
C LEU A 96 -7.75 5.10 -5.62
N THR A 97 -7.17 5.22 -4.41
CA THR A 97 -6.54 4.10 -3.71
C THR A 97 -7.55 3.00 -3.37
N ALA A 98 -8.79 3.36 -3.04
CA ALA A 98 -9.86 2.36 -2.81
C ALA A 98 -10.18 1.56 -4.08
N LEU A 99 -10.20 2.22 -5.24
CA LEU A 99 -10.41 1.58 -6.55
C LEU A 99 -9.24 0.66 -6.92
N ALA A 100 -8.01 1.12 -6.68
CA ALA A 100 -6.80 0.33 -6.89
C ALA A 100 -6.77 -0.91 -5.98
N ALA A 101 -7.13 -0.76 -4.71
CA ALA A 101 -7.22 -1.87 -3.75
C ALA A 101 -8.24 -2.91 -4.20
N LEU A 102 -9.43 -2.45 -4.63
CA LEU A 102 -10.46 -3.32 -5.18
C LEU A 102 -9.90 -4.12 -6.37
N TRP A 103 -9.32 -3.44 -7.37
CA TRP A 103 -8.72 -4.10 -8.54
C TRP A 103 -7.66 -5.13 -8.15
N CYS A 104 -6.76 -4.80 -7.22
CA CYS A 104 -5.74 -5.72 -6.72
C CYS A 104 -6.35 -6.98 -6.10
N MET A 105 -7.35 -6.85 -5.23
CA MET A 105 -8.05 -8.01 -4.66
C MET A 105 -8.74 -8.85 -5.74
N GLN A 106 -9.25 -8.21 -6.79
CA GLN A 106 -9.89 -8.86 -7.94
C GLN A 106 -8.90 -9.77 -8.69
N VAL A 107 -7.68 -9.28 -8.91
CA VAL A 107 -6.59 -10.06 -9.52
C VAL A 107 -6.26 -11.29 -8.67
N VAL A 108 -6.11 -11.13 -7.36
CA VAL A 108 -5.85 -12.25 -6.44
C VAL A 108 -7.00 -13.28 -6.45
N LEU A 109 -8.25 -12.82 -6.43
CA LEU A 109 -9.41 -13.73 -6.50
C LEU A 109 -9.47 -14.50 -7.82
N ARG A 110 -9.08 -13.87 -8.95
CA ARG A 110 -8.96 -14.54 -10.25
C ARG A 110 -7.87 -15.60 -10.25
N GLN A 111 -6.69 -15.32 -9.69
CA GLN A 111 -5.62 -16.31 -9.50
C GLN A 111 -6.09 -17.53 -8.71
N MET A 112 -7.03 -17.33 -7.77
CA MET A 112 -7.65 -18.40 -6.99
C MET A 112 -8.84 -19.08 -7.68
N GLY A 113 -9.14 -18.74 -8.94
CA GLY A 113 -10.24 -19.33 -9.71
C GLY A 113 -11.64 -18.82 -9.34
N VAL A 114 -11.75 -17.75 -8.54
CA VAL A 114 -13.05 -17.19 -8.14
C VAL A 114 -13.61 -16.31 -9.26
N LYS A 115 -14.79 -16.70 -9.78
CA LYS A 115 -15.48 -15.97 -10.86
C LYS A 115 -16.52 -14.96 -10.36
N LYS A 116 -17.09 -15.19 -9.17
CA LYS A 116 -18.10 -14.32 -8.54
C LYS A 116 -17.64 -13.92 -7.14
N TYR A 117 -17.35 -12.64 -6.96
CA TYR A 117 -16.74 -12.12 -5.75
C TYR A 117 -17.77 -11.90 -4.62
N GLY A 118 -19.02 -11.57 -4.98
CA GLY A 118 -20.09 -11.24 -4.05
C GLY A 118 -20.01 -9.81 -3.52
N VAL A 119 -21.08 -9.35 -2.88
CA VAL A 119 -21.27 -7.96 -2.45
C VAL A 119 -20.24 -7.51 -1.40
N LEU A 120 -19.89 -8.37 -0.46
CA LEU A 120 -18.93 -8.06 0.63
C LEU A 120 -17.55 -7.62 0.11
N TYR A 121 -17.14 -8.17 -1.04
CA TYR A 121 -15.86 -7.82 -1.66
C TYR A 121 -15.83 -6.36 -2.15
N ILE A 122 -16.97 -5.81 -2.58
CA ILE A 122 -17.04 -4.45 -3.11
C ILE A 122 -16.70 -3.44 -2.00
N PHE A 123 -17.18 -3.67 -0.78
CA PHE A 123 -16.88 -2.82 0.38
C PHE A 123 -15.43 -2.89 0.87
N ALA A 124 -14.69 -3.93 0.49
CA ALA A 124 -13.32 -4.14 0.96
C ALA A 124 -12.34 -3.11 0.40
N GLY A 125 -12.59 -2.55 -0.79
CA GLY A 125 -11.73 -1.51 -1.38
C GLY A 125 -11.67 -0.23 -0.53
N VAL A 126 -12.83 0.26 -0.09
CA VAL A 126 -12.92 1.43 0.81
C VAL A 126 -12.42 1.07 2.21
N SER A 127 -12.79 -0.11 2.71
CA SER A 127 -12.31 -0.61 4.01
C SER A 127 -10.79 -0.65 4.11
N ALA A 128 -10.10 -0.96 3.00
CA ALA A 128 -8.65 -1.05 2.94
C ALA A 128 -7.93 0.29 3.25
N LEU A 129 -8.61 1.42 3.12
CA LEU A 129 -8.07 2.74 3.50
C LEU A 129 -7.99 2.94 5.00
N PHE A 130 -8.91 2.31 5.74
CA PHE A 130 -9.02 2.44 7.20
C PHE A 130 -8.33 1.29 7.94
N MET A 131 -7.48 0.52 7.26
CA MET A 131 -6.64 -0.48 7.93
C MET A 131 -5.67 0.21 8.88
N SER A 132 -5.63 -0.27 10.12
CA SER A 132 -4.66 0.13 11.15
C SER A 132 -4.38 -1.03 12.08
N SER A 133 -3.35 -0.93 12.90
CA SER A 133 -3.09 -1.90 13.98
C SER A 133 -4.26 -1.91 14.98
N ILE A 134 -4.59 -3.07 15.54
CA ILE A 134 -5.69 -3.20 16.52
C ILE A 134 -5.34 -2.43 17.79
N TYR A 135 -5.92 -1.24 17.96
CA TYR A 135 -5.52 -0.30 19.00
C TYR A 135 -5.76 -0.83 20.41
N VAL A 136 -4.71 -0.87 21.22
CA VAL A 136 -4.79 -1.22 22.64
C VAL A 136 -4.05 -0.13 23.44
N PRO A 137 -4.76 0.91 23.91
CA PRO A 137 -4.13 2.12 24.47
C PRO A 137 -3.20 1.85 25.65
N GLN A 138 -3.45 0.76 26.39
CA GLN A 138 -2.61 0.32 27.51
C GLN A 138 -1.20 -0.12 27.09
N TYR A 139 -0.99 -0.55 25.83
CA TYR A 139 0.27 -1.10 25.35
C TYR A 139 0.95 -0.25 24.27
N TYR A 140 0.23 0.61 23.58
CA TYR A 140 0.85 1.61 22.73
C TYR A 140 -0.07 2.83 22.65
N PRO A 141 0.22 3.90 23.42
CA PRO A 141 -0.67 5.04 23.52
C PRO A 141 -0.78 5.84 22.22
N TRP A 142 0.20 5.66 21.32
CA TRP A 142 0.39 6.35 20.05
C TRP A 142 -0.08 5.46 18.86
N TYR A 143 -1.07 5.86 18.06
CA TYR A 143 -1.55 5.10 16.90
C TYR A 143 -0.52 4.91 15.80
N TYR A 144 0.44 5.84 15.72
CA TYR A 144 1.39 5.91 14.64
C TYR A 144 2.74 5.29 15.04
N ASP A 145 3.21 5.55 16.27
CA ASP A 145 4.48 5.02 16.76
C ASP A 145 4.41 3.50 16.94
N ASN A 146 5.33 2.78 16.31
CA ASN A 146 5.39 1.31 16.28
C ASN A 146 4.16 0.58 15.70
N SER A 147 3.26 1.29 15.00
CA SER A 147 2.15 0.66 14.29
C SER A 147 2.56 0.10 12.92
N PHE A 148 1.84 -0.93 12.49
CA PHE A 148 1.97 -1.54 11.16
C PHE A 148 0.64 -1.46 10.41
N GLY A 149 0.70 -1.11 9.12
CA GLY A 149 -0.47 -1.05 8.24
C GLY A 149 -1.39 0.16 8.39
N THR A 150 -1.15 1.04 9.37
CA THR A 150 -1.88 2.30 9.56
C THR A 150 -1.69 3.23 8.36
N GLN A 151 -2.78 3.85 7.88
CA GLN A 151 -2.69 4.91 6.86
C GLN A 151 -2.19 6.23 7.48
N PRO A 152 -1.01 6.74 7.10
CA PRO A 152 -0.54 8.02 7.58
C PRO A 152 -1.22 9.16 6.80
N TRP A 153 -2.34 9.65 7.33
CA TRP A 153 -3.13 10.72 6.69
C TRP A 153 -2.35 12.03 6.52
N HIS A 154 -1.26 12.25 7.26
CA HIS A 154 -0.42 13.44 7.15
C HIS A 154 0.65 13.37 6.03
N ASN A 155 0.97 12.18 5.51
CA ASN A 155 2.12 12.00 4.61
C ASN A 155 1.69 11.89 3.13
N SER A 156 1.75 13.00 2.40
CA SER A 156 1.30 13.07 1.00
C SER A 156 2.08 12.18 0.03
N THR A 157 3.42 12.11 0.15
CA THR A 157 4.24 11.22 -0.70
C THR A 157 3.94 9.74 -0.46
N PHE A 158 3.66 9.37 0.79
CA PHE A 158 3.25 8.02 1.14
C PHE A 158 1.88 7.66 0.55
N LEU A 159 0.89 8.56 0.64
CA LEU A 159 -0.45 8.32 0.08
C LEU A 159 -0.36 8.08 -1.44
N LEU A 160 0.43 8.88 -2.15
CA LEU A 160 0.67 8.67 -3.58
C LEU A 160 1.42 7.36 -3.87
N MET A 161 2.48 7.05 -3.10
CA MET A 161 3.20 5.77 -3.22
C MET A 161 2.25 4.58 -2.99
N ARG A 162 1.35 4.67 -2.01
CA ARG A 162 0.37 3.62 -1.70
C ARG A 162 -0.58 3.39 -2.88
N LEU A 163 -1.13 4.45 -3.47
CA LEU A 163 -1.96 4.37 -4.68
C LEU A 163 -1.21 3.64 -5.81
N VAL A 164 -0.08 4.21 -6.24
CA VAL A 164 0.63 3.72 -7.42
C VAL A 164 1.21 2.32 -7.16
N GLY A 165 1.78 2.08 -5.97
CA GLY A 165 2.27 0.77 -5.58
C GLY A 165 1.18 -0.31 -5.54
N THR A 166 -0.07 0.05 -5.19
CA THR A 166 -1.20 -0.90 -5.30
C THR A 166 -1.47 -1.29 -6.75
N LEU A 167 -1.42 -0.32 -7.67
CA LEU A 167 -1.56 -0.58 -9.10
C LEU A 167 -0.41 -1.44 -9.64
N VAL A 168 0.83 -1.19 -9.18
CA VAL A 168 2.00 -2.00 -9.51
C VAL A 168 1.82 -3.44 -9.03
N VAL A 169 1.40 -3.66 -7.79
CA VAL A 169 1.16 -5.02 -7.24
C VAL A 169 0.08 -5.73 -8.04
N ALA A 170 -1.04 -5.06 -8.33
CA ALA A 170 -2.13 -5.64 -9.11
C ALA A 170 -1.67 -6.03 -10.53
N LEU A 171 -0.93 -5.15 -11.21
CA LEU A 171 -0.42 -5.41 -12.55
C LEU A 171 0.65 -6.50 -12.55
N TYR A 172 1.57 -6.49 -11.58
CA TYR A 172 2.57 -7.55 -11.39
C TYR A 172 1.91 -8.91 -11.22
N LEU A 173 0.94 -9.04 -10.32
CA LEU A 173 0.23 -10.31 -10.08
C LEU A 173 -0.53 -10.78 -11.33
N LYS A 174 -1.13 -9.85 -12.08
CA LYS A 174 -1.78 -10.15 -13.36
C LYS A 174 -0.76 -10.68 -14.39
N MET A 175 0.37 -10.01 -14.54
CA MET A 175 1.42 -10.41 -15.49
C MET A 175 2.09 -11.73 -15.09
N GLU A 176 2.24 -11.99 -13.80
CA GLU A 176 2.87 -13.20 -13.26
C GLU A 176 2.21 -14.49 -13.75
N GLU A 177 0.90 -14.48 -14.01
CA GLU A 177 0.18 -15.67 -14.50
C GLU A 177 0.70 -16.16 -15.86
N THR A 178 1.25 -15.27 -16.69
CA THR A 178 1.58 -15.58 -18.09
C THR A 178 2.98 -15.19 -18.51
N TYR A 179 3.75 -14.45 -17.70
CA TYR A 179 5.01 -13.84 -18.14
C TYR A 179 6.00 -14.85 -18.71
N LEU A 180 6.11 -16.06 -18.14
CA LEU A 180 6.99 -17.13 -18.63
C LEU A 180 6.69 -17.56 -20.07
N LYS A 181 5.44 -17.42 -20.52
CA LYS A 181 5.03 -17.69 -21.90
C LYS A 181 5.21 -16.44 -22.77
N LYS A 182 4.62 -15.33 -22.33
CA LYS A 182 4.61 -14.07 -23.06
C LYS A 182 4.38 -12.90 -22.12
N ILE A 183 5.09 -11.81 -22.39
CA ILE A 183 4.84 -10.50 -21.80
C ILE A 183 4.22 -9.64 -22.89
N GLU A 184 2.99 -9.18 -22.68
CA GLU A 184 2.34 -8.24 -23.58
C GLU A 184 3.01 -6.87 -23.47
N TRP A 185 3.38 -6.28 -24.60
CA TRP A 185 4.11 -5.01 -24.64
C TRP A 185 3.37 -3.88 -23.91
N LYS A 186 2.03 -3.84 -24.04
CA LYS A 186 1.18 -2.86 -23.34
C LYS A 186 1.25 -3.00 -21.82
N ASP A 187 1.28 -4.24 -21.31
CA ASP A 187 1.37 -4.49 -19.88
C ASP A 187 2.80 -4.18 -19.39
N ALA A 188 3.84 -4.47 -20.18
CA ALA A 188 5.22 -4.08 -19.87
C ALA A 188 5.41 -2.56 -19.79
N ILE A 189 4.90 -1.79 -20.77
CA ILE A 189 4.97 -0.33 -20.76
C ILE A 189 4.21 0.24 -19.58
N ALA A 190 2.97 -0.23 -19.34
CA ALA A 190 2.19 0.21 -18.17
C ALA A 190 2.92 -0.11 -16.86
N PHE A 191 3.58 -1.27 -16.78
CA PHE A 191 4.35 -1.67 -15.61
C PHE A 191 5.59 -0.79 -15.39
N ILE A 192 6.35 -0.48 -16.44
CA ILE A 192 7.50 0.44 -16.37
C ILE A 192 7.05 1.85 -15.94
N ILE A 193 5.95 2.36 -16.51
CA ILE A 193 5.41 3.68 -16.16
C ILE A 193 4.99 3.69 -14.69
N LEU A 194 4.19 2.71 -14.24
CA LEU A 194 3.74 2.66 -12.85
C LEU A 194 4.91 2.48 -11.86
N LEU A 195 5.91 1.66 -12.20
CA LEU A 195 7.12 1.53 -11.41
C LEU A 195 7.89 2.85 -11.33
N THR A 196 8.03 3.56 -12.45
CA THR A 196 8.69 4.87 -12.49
C THR A 196 7.93 5.88 -11.61
N LEU A 197 6.60 5.91 -11.69
CA LEU A 197 5.75 6.81 -10.91
C LEU A 197 5.81 6.50 -9.41
N VAL A 198 5.81 5.22 -9.00
CA VAL A 198 5.92 4.87 -7.56
C VAL A 198 7.32 5.21 -7.04
N ASN A 199 8.38 4.95 -7.82
CA ASN A 199 9.75 5.35 -7.47
C ASN A 199 9.86 6.86 -7.31
N TYR A 200 9.22 7.62 -8.21
CA TYR A 200 9.22 9.07 -8.18
C TYR A 200 8.40 9.64 -7.01
N ALA A 201 7.34 8.95 -6.60
CA ALA A 201 6.56 9.31 -5.42
C ALA A 201 7.35 9.07 -4.13
N LYS A 202 7.86 7.85 -3.92
CA LYS A 202 8.66 7.47 -2.76
C LYS A 202 9.41 6.14 -3.00
N PRO A 203 10.72 6.05 -2.74
CA PRO A 203 11.52 4.86 -3.07
C PRO A 203 11.22 3.63 -2.21
N ASN A 204 10.51 3.77 -1.09
CA ASN A 204 10.23 2.67 -0.16
C ASN A 204 9.58 1.45 -0.80
N PHE A 205 8.75 1.63 -1.83
CA PHE A 205 8.10 0.51 -2.51
C PHE A 205 9.12 -0.38 -3.23
N ILE A 206 9.98 0.20 -4.07
CA ILE A 206 10.82 -0.56 -4.99
C ILE A 206 11.96 -1.29 -4.30
N ILE A 207 12.51 -0.71 -3.23
CA ILE A 207 13.55 -1.35 -2.42
C ILE A 207 13.02 -2.60 -1.70
N ALA A 208 11.69 -2.75 -1.52
CA ALA A 208 11.07 -3.97 -1.00
C ALA A 208 10.55 -4.89 -2.12
N PHE A 209 9.97 -4.31 -3.18
CA PHE A 209 9.39 -5.03 -4.30
C PHE A 209 10.43 -5.75 -5.17
N ALA A 210 11.53 -5.08 -5.54
CA ALA A 210 12.53 -5.64 -6.44
C ALA A 210 13.21 -6.89 -5.87
N PRO A 211 13.63 -6.94 -4.58
CA PRO A 211 14.14 -8.18 -3.98
C PRO A 211 13.12 -9.31 -3.96
N MET A 212 11.85 -9.02 -3.65
CA MET A 212 10.78 -10.02 -3.72
C MET A 212 10.64 -10.60 -5.13
N MET A 213 10.58 -9.72 -6.14
CA MET A 213 10.46 -10.14 -7.54
C MET A 213 11.67 -10.97 -7.96
N LEU A 214 12.88 -10.56 -7.59
CA LEU A 214 14.12 -11.30 -7.89
C LEU A 214 14.09 -12.71 -7.30
N ILE A 215 13.68 -12.86 -6.02
CA ILE A 215 13.55 -14.17 -5.38
C ILE A 215 12.61 -15.09 -6.18
N TYR A 216 11.48 -14.57 -6.66
CA TYR A 216 10.54 -15.36 -7.46
C TYR A 216 11.06 -15.66 -8.88
N LEU A 217 11.76 -14.73 -9.52
CA LEU A 217 12.41 -15.00 -10.81
C LEU A 217 13.47 -16.11 -10.68
N ILE A 218 14.28 -16.10 -9.62
CA ILE A 218 15.25 -17.16 -9.31
C ILE A 218 14.53 -18.48 -9.05
N ALA A 219 13.45 -18.47 -8.26
CA ALA A 219 12.68 -19.67 -7.97
C ALA A 219 12.08 -20.29 -9.23
N ASP A 220 11.57 -19.47 -10.16
CA ASP A 220 11.00 -19.93 -11.42
C ASP A 220 12.09 -20.38 -12.41
N PHE A 221 13.26 -19.75 -12.40
CA PHE A 221 14.44 -20.22 -13.15
C PHE A 221 14.85 -21.63 -12.71
N ILE A 222 14.98 -21.87 -11.40
CA ILE A 222 15.36 -23.18 -10.84
C ILE A 222 14.29 -24.22 -11.17
N LYS A 223 13.02 -23.93 -10.90
CA LYS A 223 11.90 -24.86 -11.17
C LYS A 223 11.75 -25.16 -12.66
N GLY A 224 11.94 -24.16 -13.51
CA GLY A 224 11.87 -24.26 -14.96
C GLY A 224 13.12 -24.87 -15.60
N ARG A 225 14.19 -25.12 -14.83
CA ARG A 225 15.51 -25.55 -15.33
C ARG A 225 16.00 -24.65 -16.48
N GLY A 226 15.87 -23.34 -16.30
CA GLY A 226 16.26 -22.33 -17.29
C GLY A 226 15.25 -22.10 -18.43
N LYS A 227 14.15 -22.85 -18.51
CA LYS A 227 13.07 -22.55 -19.49
C LYS A 227 12.40 -21.22 -19.14
N GLY A 228 12.24 -20.36 -20.15
CA GLY A 228 11.64 -19.03 -19.98
C GLY A 228 12.59 -17.94 -19.48
N THR A 229 13.91 -18.19 -19.46
CA THR A 229 14.91 -17.22 -18.99
C THR A 229 14.83 -15.87 -19.71
N VAL A 230 14.60 -15.87 -21.03
CA VAL A 230 14.44 -14.62 -21.80
C VAL A 230 13.26 -13.80 -21.29
N GLN A 231 12.14 -14.45 -20.98
CA GLN A 231 10.96 -13.81 -20.42
C GLN A 231 11.21 -13.29 -18.99
N MET A 232 11.94 -14.06 -18.17
CA MET A 232 12.36 -13.62 -16.83
C MET A 232 13.24 -12.36 -16.92
N ILE A 233 14.22 -12.34 -17.83
CA ILE A 233 15.08 -11.17 -18.07
C ILE A 233 14.23 -9.99 -18.53
N LYS A 234 13.34 -10.16 -19.52
CA LYS A 234 12.44 -9.08 -19.97
C LYS A 234 11.59 -8.52 -18.84
N PHE A 235 11.07 -9.38 -17.96
CA PHE A 235 10.29 -8.94 -16.82
C PHE A 235 11.13 -8.17 -15.81
N GLY A 236 12.33 -8.66 -15.49
CA GLY A 236 13.29 -7.96 -14.64
C GLY A 236 13.78 -6.63 -15.22
N MET A 237 13.96 -6.54 -16.54
CA MET A 237 14.35 -5.30 -17.22
C MET A 237 13.30 -4.19 -17.08
N CYS A 238 12.03 -4.53 -16.86
CA CYS A 238 11.01 -3.52 -16.55
C CYS A 238 11.31 -2.80 -15.23
N VAL A 239 11.86 -3.51 -14.24
CA VAL A 239 12.31 -2.92 -12.98
C VAL A 239 13.50 -2.01 -13.24
N ILE A 240 14.55 -2.50 -13.93
CA ILE A 240 15.76 -1.72 -14.23
C ILE A 240 15.41 -0.43 -14.98
N ALA A 241 14.53 -0.51 -15.98
CA ALA A 241 14.08 0.64 -16.76
C ALA A 241 13.37 1.72 -15.92
N SER A 242 12.85 1.38 -14.74
CA SER A 242 12.16 2.32 -13.84
C SER A 242 13.08 3.04 -12.84
N LEU A 243 14.33 2.60 -12.70
CA LEU A 243 15.23 3.05 -11.60
C LEU A 243 15.90 4.40 -11.87
N TRP A 244 15.86 4.92 -13.10
CA TRP A 244 16.55 6.17 -13.46
C TRP A 244 16.14 7.37 -12.59
N VAL A 245 14.87 7.43 -12.16
CA VAL A 245 14.39 8.49 -11.27
C VAL A 245 15.10 8.46 -9.92
N LEU A 246 15.41 7.27 -9.39
CA LEU A 246 16.12 7.13 -8.12
C LEU A 246 17.54 7.68 -8.21
N LEU A 247 18.20 7.56 -9.36
CA LEU A 247 19.53 8.11 -9.58
C LEU A 247 19.53 9.65 -9.50
N ILE A 248 18.46 10.28 -10.00
CA ILE A 248 18.28 11.73 -9.88
C ILE A 248 17.98 12.10 -8.43
N GLN A 249 17.04 11.41 -7.79
CA GLN A 249 16.69 11.67 -6.39
C GLN A 249 17.87 11.49 -5.44
N GLN A 250 18.69 10.45 -5.65
CA GLN A 250 19.87 10.18 -4.84
C GLN A 250 20.84 11.37 -4.88
N LYS A 251 21.11 11.93 -6.06
CA LYS A 251 22.00 13.10 -6.19
C LYS A 251 21.46 14.34 -5.49
N LEU A 252 20.14 14.54 -5.50
CA LEU A 252 19.51 15.68 -4.83
C LEU A 252 19.44 15.51 -3.31
N LEU A 253 19.21 14.29 -2.83
CA LEU A 253 19.01 13.98 -1.41
C LEU A 253 20.31 13.71 -0.64
N TYR A 254 21.33 13.22 -1.33
CA TYR A 254 22.61 12.82 -0.75
C TYR A 254 23.76 13.45 -1.57
N PRO A 255 23.89 14.79 -1.56
CA PRO A 255 25.01 15.45 -2.22
C PRO A 255 26.33 15.05 -1.56
N SER A 256 27.40 14.88 -2.36
CA SER A 256 28.70 14.39 -1.89
C SER A 256 29.31 15.22 -0.75
N ASP A 257 28.98 16.51 -0.69
CA ASP A 257 29.49 17.47 0.28
C ASP A 257 28.52 17.71 1.45
N GLY A 258 27.47 16.90 1.58
CA GLY A 258 26.43 17.06 2.61
C GLY A 258 26.50 16.03 3.74
N ASP A 259 25.92 16.37 4.89
CA ASP A 259 25.86 15.50 6.09
C ASP A 259 24.85 14.33 5.97
N SER A 260 24.09 14.28 4.87
CA SER A 260 23.06 13.28 4.63
C SER A 260 23.64 12.06 3.91
N GLY A 261 23.39 10.88 4.47
CA GLY A 261 23.84 9.59 3.93
C GLY A 261 22.94 8.45 4.40
N ILE A 262 23.23 7.24 3.91
CA ILE A 262 22.57 6.00 4.34
C ILE A 262 23.59 5.19 5.15
N GLY A 263 23.24 4.88 6.40
CA GLY A 263 24.08 4.11 7.32
C GLY A 263 23.45 2.76 7.68
N PHE A 264 24.30 1.81 8.05
CA PHE A 264 23.89 0.57 8.70
C PHE A 264 23.86 0.75 10.22
N THR A 265 22.87 0.18 10.90
CA THR A 265 22.77 0.24 12.37
C THR A 265 22.33 -1.09 12.97
N LEU A 266 22.78 -1.35 14.20
CA LEU A 266 22.28 -2.40 15.07
C LEU A 266 21.47 -1.83 16.26
N GLU A 267 21.40 -0.51 16.41
CA GLU A 267 20.70 0.18 17.51
C GLU A 267 19.20 -0.13 17.47
N ASN A 268 18.61 -0.10 16.27
CA ASN A 268 17.19 -0.36 16.07
C ASN A 268 16.80 -1.80 16.44
N ILE A 269 17.71 -2.78 16.34
CA ILE A 269 17.45 -4.16 16.79
C ILE A 269 17.24 -4.16 18.31
N LYS A 270 18.16 -3.50 19.04
CA LYS A 270 18.07 -3.41 20.50
C LYS A 270 16.78 -2.69 20.89
N ALA A 271 16.44 -1.57 20.25
CA ALA A 271 15.19 -0.86 20.50
C ALA A 271 13.94 -1.73 20.23
N PHE A 272 13.95 -2.48 19.12
CA PHE A 272 12.84 -3.33 18.71
C PHE A 272 12.57 -4.50 19.65
N PHE A 273 13.62 -5.14 20.18
CA PHE A 273 13.48 -6.29 21.09
C PHE A 273 13.48 -5.94 22.58
N SER A 274 14.03 -4.79 22.97
CA SER A 274 14.04 -4.34 24.37
C SER A 274 12.66 -3.90 24.86
N THR A 275 11.77 -3.54 23.95
CA THR A 275 10.42 -3.08 24.26
C THR A 275 9.43 -4.22 24.04
N LYS A 276 8.91 -4.83 25.12
CA LYS A 276 7.78 -5.78 25.05
C LYS A 276 6.61 -5.25 24.22
N LEU A 277 6.46 -3.91 24.20
CA LEU A 277 5.46 -3.16 23.46
C LEU A 277 5.61 -3.32 21.93
N SER A 278 6.83 -3.41 21.37
CA SER A 278 7.03 -3.54 19.92
C SER A 278 6.52 -4.86 19.34
N LEU A 279 6.70 -5.97 20.08
CA LEU A 279 6.19 -7.28 19.66
C LEU A 279 4.66 -7.35 19.75
N VAL A 280 4.07 -6.72 20.77
CA VAL A 280 2.61 -6.59 20.89
C VAL A 280 2.07 -5.75 19.75
N SER A 281 2.67 -4.60 19.44
CA SER A 281 2.25 -3.76 18.31
C SER A 281 2.40 -4.47 16.97
N LEU A 282 3.43 -5.30 16.78
CA LEU A 282 3.57 -6.15 15.59
C LEU A 282 2.44 -7.18 15.49
N ALA A 283 2.12 -7.86 16.59
CA ALA A 283 1.03 -8.83 16.63
C ALA A 283 -0.33 -8.15 16.37
N CYS A 284 -0.61 -7.03 17.03
CA CYS A 284 -1.79 -6.20 16.81
C CYS A 284 -1.86 -5.62 15.39
N GLY A 285 -0.71 -5.33 14.79
CA GLY A 285 -0.58 -4.81 13.43
C GLY A 285 -0.76 -5.86 12.34
N LEU A 286 -0.50 -7.13 12.64
CA LEU A 286 -0.53 -8.23 11.68
C LEU A 286 -1.54 -9.33 12.01
N ALA A 287 -2.39 -9.15 13.04
CA ALA A 287 -3.33 -10.16 13.52
C ALA A 287 -4.16 -10.78 12.39
N PHE A 288 -4.73 -9.96 11.49
CA PHE A 288 -5.49 -10.44 10.35
C PHE A 288 -4.64 -11.20 9.30
N PRO A 289 -3.54 -10.63 8.74
CA PRO A 289 -2.65 -11.38 7.85
C PRO A 289 -2.10 -12.68 8.45
N LEU A 290 -1.79 -12.71 9.74
CA LEU A 290 -1.31 -13.90 10.46
C LEU A 290 -2.40 -14.98 10.54
N PHE A 291 -3.63 -14.59 10.90
CA PHE A 291 -4.78 -15.49 10.91
C PHE A 291 -5.00 -16.12 9.52
N VAL A 292 -5.00 -15.32 8.46
CA VAL A 292 -5.17 -15.83 7.08
C VAL A 292 -4.01 -16.75 6.67
N SER A 293 -2.77 -16.40 7.01
CA SER A 293 -1.58 -17.22 6.73
C SER A 293 -1.64 -18.57 7.46
N LEU A 294 -2.08 -18.57 8.71
CA LEU A 294 -2.30 -19.80 9.48
C LEU A 294 -3.35 -20.69 8.81
N LEU A 295 -4.45 -20.12 8.30
CA LEU A 295 -5.43 -20.88 7.52
C LEU A 295 -4.83 -21.46 6.24
N VAL A 296 -4.02 -20.69 5.50
CA VAL A 296 -3.33 -21.17 4.30
C VAL A 296 -2.43 -22.36 4.63
N LEU A 297 -1.69 -22.30 5.75
CA LEU A 297 -0.86 -23.40 6.23
C LEU A 297 -1.69 -24.64 6.62
N ILE A 298 -2.69 -24.47 7.49
CA ILE A 298 -3.55 -25.56 7.97
C ILE A 298 -4.27 -26.24 6.80
N LYS A 299 -4.72 -25.47 5.82
CA LYS A 299 -5.42 -25.98 4.63
C LYS A 299 -4.47 -26.44 3.51
N LYS A 300 -3.15 -26.37 3.72
CA LYS A 300 -2.10 -26.75 2.76
C LYS A 300 -2.29 -26.08 1.39
N ILE A 301 -2.68 -24.81 1.41
CA ILE A 301 -2.89 -23.99 0.21
C ILE A 301 -1.56 -23.34 -0.18
N ARG A 302 -1.32 -23.17 -1.49
CA ARG A 302 -0.14 -22.43 -1.96
C ARG A 302 -0.25 -20.96 -1.54
N PHE A 303 0.80 -20.44 -0.90
CA PHE A 303 0.86 -19.03 -0.49
C PHE A 303 0.70 -18.03 -1.63
N GLY A 304 1.11 -18.38 -2.86
CA GLY A 304 0.78 -17.59 -4.06
C GLY A 304 1.14 -16.10 -3.94
N ALA A 305 0.16 -15.22 -4.08
CA ALA A 305 0.30 -13.77 -3.88
C ALA A 305 0.62 -13.39 -2.42
N LEU A 306 0.05 -14.10 -1.44
CA LEU A 306 0.26 -13.84 -0.01
C LEU A 306 1.74 -14.00 0.38
N GLY A 307 2.40 -15.04 -0.15
CA GLY A 307 3.83 -15.27 0.07
C GLY A 307 4.70 -14.11 -0.42
N LYS A 308 4.35 -13.50 -1.56
CA LYS A 308 5.05 -12.34 -2.09
C LYS A 308 4.94 -11.13 -1.19
N MET A 309 3.73 -10.86 -0.70
CA MET A 309 3.52 -9.73 0.21
C MET A 309 4.26 -9.94 1.53
N TRP A 310 4.38 -11.17 2.02
CA TRP A 310 5.21 -11.49 3.18
C TRP A 310 6.69 -11.25 2.93
N ILE A 311 7.23 -11.61 1.75
CA ILE A 311 8.62 -11.31 1.41
C ILE A 311 8.84 -9.80 1.33
N MET A 312 7.94 -9.05 0.67
CA MET A 312 8.03 -7.58 0.63
C MET A 312 8.02 -6.99 2.05
N PHE A 313 7.11 -7.45 2.91
CA PHE A 313 7.05 -7.02 4.30
C PHE A 313 8.34 -7.35 5.05
N ALA A 314 8.85 -8.58 4.95
CA ALA A 314 10.09 -8.99 5.59
C ALA A 314 11.31 -8.16 5.14
N VAL A 315 11.43 -7.88 3.83
CA VAL A 315 12.48 -7.02 3.28
C VAL A 315 12.36 -5.59 3.83
N SER A 316 11.16 -5.03 3.85
CA SER A 316 10.94 -3.69 4.39
C SER A 316 11.15 -3.60 5.91
N MET A 317 10.87 -4.68 6.65
CA MET A 317 11.18 -4.79 8.08
C MET A 317 12.69 -4.87 8.31
N ALA A 318 13.40 -5.66 7.52
CA ALA A 318 14.87 -5.68 7.56
C ALA A 318 15.42 -4.27 7.29
N GLN A 319 14.84 -3.54 6.34
CA GLN A 319 15.26 -2.17 6.07
C GLN A 319 15.06 -1.23 7.25
N ARG A 320 13.89 -1.25 7.89
CA ARG A 320 13.59 -0.48 9.10
C ARG A 320 14.57 -0.79 10.24
N ILE A 321 14.98 -2.05 10.36
CA ILE A 321 15.85 -2.53 11.44
C ILE A 321 17.33 -2.21 11.17
N PHE A 322 17.80 -2.35 9.94
CA PHE A 322 19.23 -2.32 9.64
C PHE A 322 19.71 -1.02 9.00
N PHE A 323 18.83 -0.19 8.43
CA PHE A 323 19.22 1.05 7.76
C PHE A 323 18.65 2.29 8.43
N ILE A 324 19.47 3.34 8.44
CA ILE A 324 19.11 4.68 8.90
C ILE A 324 19.62 5.73 7.90
N GLU A 325 18.99 6.90 7.89
CA GLU A 325 19.58 8.09 7.29
C GLU A 325 20.46 8.80 8.33
N THR A 326 21.48 9.53 7.88
CA THR A 326 22.33 10.40 8.71
C THR A 326 21.98 11.87 8.51
N GLY A 327 22.58 12.75 9.32
CA GLY A 327 22.39 14.19 9.21
C GLY A 327 20.95 14.64 9.51
N PRO A 328 20.50 15.77 8.94
CA PRO A 328 19.15 16.30 9.14
C PRO A 328 18.03 15.31 8.81
N ARG A 329 18.33 14.35 7.92
CA ARG A 329 17.36 13.34 7.46
C ARG A 329 17.12 12.23 8.46
N ARG A 330 17.97 12.04 9.47
CA ARG A 330 17.86 10.96 10.47
C ARG A 330 16.49 10.93 11.16
N GLY A 331 15.93 12.09 11.48
CA GLY A 331 14.63 12.21 12.17
C GLY A 331 13.42 11.83 11.31
N HIS A 332 13.56 11.73 9.99
CA HIS A 332 12.44 11.44 9.08
C HIS A 332 12.08 9.94 9.06
N GLY A 333 12.94 9.07 9.60
CA GLY A 333 12.69 7.64 9.74
C GLY A 333 12.36 6.95 8.41
N ASN A 334 12.99 7.36 7.29
CA ASN A 334 12.46 7.01 5.97
C ASN A 334 12.42 5.49 5.70
N PHE A 335 13.34 4.71 6.27
CA PHE A 335 13.35 3.25 6.14
C PHE A 335 12.19 2.55 6.87
N GLY A 336 11.48 3.24 7.77
CA GLY A 336 10.29 2.72 8.45
C GLY A 336 9.04 2.64 7.56
N TRP A 337 8.85 3.60 6.64
CA TRP A 337 7.63 3.71 5.83
C TRP A 337 7.36 2.49 4.96
N GLY A 338 8.40 1.82 4.48
CA GLY A 338 8.26 0.59 3.68
C GLY A 338 7.46 -0.48 4.42
N SER A 339 7.67 -0.63 5.72
CA SER A 339 6.96 -1.62 6.56
C SER A 339 5.46 -1.36 6.64
N MET A 340 5.05 -0.08 6.74
CA MET A 340 3.63 0.30 6.74
C MET A 340 2.98 0.06 5.38
N GLY A 341 3.67 0.44 4.29
CA GLY A 341 3.19 0.21 2.93
C GLY A 341 3.04 -1.27 2.59
N CYS A 342 4.04 -2.09 2.94
CA CYS A 342 4.01 -3.53 2.69
C CYS A 342 2.98 -4.26 3.56
N ALA A 343 2.80 -3.83 4.82
CA ALA A 343 1.71 -4.33 5.66
C ALA A 343 0.35 -4.10 4.99
N TYR A 344 0.10 -2.90 4.44
CA TYR A 344 -1.14 -2.64 3.70
C TYR A 344 -1.37 -3.60 2.52
N TYR A 345 -0.34 -3.91 1.72
CA TYR A 345 -0.49 -4.91 0.64
C TYR A 345 -0.76 -6.32 1.19
N LEU A 346 -0.15 -6.69 2.32
CA LEU A 346 -0.46 -7.91 3.06
C LEU A 346 -1.93 -7.98 3.46
N PHE A 347 -2.52 -6.90 3.98
CA PHE A 347 -3.94 -6.84 4.34
C PHE A 347 -4.85 -7.09 3.13
N ILE A 348 -4.60 -6.40 2.02
CA ILE A 348 -5.39 -6.52 0.80
C ILE A 348 -5.36 -7.95 0.26
N VAL A 349 -4.16 -8.52 0.13
CA VAL A 349 -3.99 -9.87 -0.39
C VAL A 349 -4.54 -10.91 0.59
N SER A 350 -4.42 -10.69 1.91
CA SER A 350 -5.01 -11.56 2.93
C SER A 350 -6.54 -11.57 2.87
N PHE A 351 -7.17 -10.41 2.68
CA PHE A 351 -8.62 -10.32 2.53
C PHE A 351 -9.10 -11.09 1.29
N ALA A 352 -8.47 -10.86 0.14
CA ALA A 352 -8.77 -11.60 -1.07
C ALA A 352 -8.55 -13.11 -0.90
N THR A 353 -7.50 -13.51 -0.19
CA THR A 353 -7.20 -14.92 0.12
C THR A 353 -8.27 -15.55 1.00
N LEU A 354 -8.73 -14.85 2.06
CA LEU A 354 -9.81 -15.31 2.93
C LEU A 354 -11.11 -15.52 2.16
N VAL A 355 -11.50 -14.54 1.35
CA VAL A 355 -12.69 -14.64 0.48
C VAL A 355 -12.53 -15.79 -0.51
N GLY A 356 -11.36 -15.93 -1.13
CA GLY A 356 -11.07 -17.01 -2.06
C GLY A 356 -11.18 -18.40 -1.43
N MET A 357 -10.65 -18.57 -0.22
CA MET A 357 -10.79 -19.80 0.56
C MET A 357 -12.26 -20.11 0.85
N TYR A 358 -13.05 -19.12 1.27
CA TYR A 358 -14.47 -19.32 1.55
C TYR A 358 -15.28 -19.66 0.29
N LYS A 359 -15.08 -18.93 -0.80
CA LYS A 359 -15.75 -19.17 -2.09
C LYS A 359 -15.42 -20.54 -2.69
N ASN A 360 -14.18 -20.98 -2.50
CA ASN A 360 -13.72 -22.31 -2.93
C ASN A 360 -14.01 -23.41 -1.88
N LYS A 361 -14.85 -23.13 -0.87
CA LYS A 361 -15.26 -24.07 0.18
C LYS A 361 -14.10 -24.71 0.95
N LYS A 362 -12.95 -24.03 1.04
CA LYS A 362 -11.76 -24.49 1.80
C LYS A 362 -11.90 -24.21 3.30
N ILE A 363 -12.73 -23.25 3.67
CA ILE A 363 -13.07 -22.89 5.06
C ILE A 363 -14.59 -22.78 5.22
N GLY A 364 -15.08 -23.03 6.44
CA GLY A 364 -16.51 -22.93 6.78
C GLY A 364 -16.95 -21.50 7.11
N LYS A 365 -18.27 -21.31 7.28
CA LYS A 365 -18.89 -20.01 7.59
C LYS A 365 -18.37 -19.41 8.90
N LEU A 366 -18.17 -20.22 9.95
CA LEU A 366 -17.68 -19.75 11.24
C LEU A 366 -16.23 -19.22 11.13
N THR A 367 -15.33 -19.97 10.50
CA THR A 367 -13.94 -19.54 10.26
C THR A 367 -13.88 -18.27 9.42
N PHE A 368 -14.73 -18.17 8.41
CA PHE A 368 -14.84 -16.96 7.59
C PHE A 368 -15.33 -15.77 8.43
N ALA A 369 -16.39 -15.94 9.23
CA ALA A 369 -16.92 -14.91 10.10
C ALA A 369 -15.88 -14.43 11.14
N LEU A 370 -15.10 -15.35 11.71
CA LEU A 370 -13.99 -15.00 12.60
C LEU A 370 -12.92 -14.15 11.89
N GLY A 371 -12.54 -14.52 10.67
CA GLY A 371 -11.60 -13.73 9.87
C GLY A 371 -12.14 -12.32 9.57
N ILE A 372 -13.43 -12.21 9.25
CA ILE A 372 -14.09 -10.91 9.08
C ILE A 372 -14.11 -10.11 10.39
N ALA A 373 -14.39 -10.74 11.53
CA ALA A 373 -14.38 -10.05 12.82
C ALA A 373 -12.99 -9.45 13.13
N ILE A 374 -11.92 -10.21 12.92
CA ILE A 374 -10.54 -9.69 13.10
C ILE A 374 -10.27 -8.53 12.14
N PHE A 375 -10.66 -8.65 10.87
CA PHE A 375 -10.54 -7.58 9.88
C PHE A 375 -11.29 -6.31 10.30
N LEU A 376 -12.51 -6.44 10.83
CA LEU A 376 -13.31 -5.32 11.30
C LEU A 376 -12.67 -4.61 12.51
N LEU A 377 -11.94 -5.31 13.38
CA LEU A 377 -11.19 -4.69 14.48
C LEU A 377 -10.10 -3.74 13.97
N HIS A 378 -9.41 -4.12 12.88
CA HIS A 378 -8.44 -3.25 12.22
C HIS A 378 -9.10 -2.01 11.61
N ILE A 379 -10.28 -2.17 10.97
CA ILE A 379 -11.06 -1.02 10.46
C ILE A 379 -11.48 -0.10 11.60
N ALA A 380 -12.05 -0.65 12.67
CA ALA A 380 -12.53 0.13 13.81
C ALA A 380 -11.39 0.95 14.43
N SER A 381 -10.20 0.37 14.53
CA SER A 381 -9.01 1.07 15.01
C SER A 381 -8.60 2.22 14.07
N GLY A 382 -8.62 2.01 12.75
CA GLY A 382 -8.30 3.08 11.80
C GLY A 382 -9.38 4.17 11.70
N LEU A 383 -10.65 3.84 11.91
CA LEU A 383 -11.73 4.82 12.01
C LEU A 383 -11.62 5.64 13.30
N PHE A 384 -11.25 5.02 14.42
CA PHE A 384 -10.96 5.74 15.65
C PHE A 384 -9.77 6.68 15.46
N TYR A 385 -8.68 6.21 14.84
CA TYR A 385 -7.55 7.07 14.51
C TYR A 385 -7.97 8.26 13.66
N LEU A 386 -8.78 8.05 12.61
CA LEU A 386 -9.32 9.13 11.81
C LEU A 386 -10.15 10.12 12.63
N LYS A 387 -10.97 9.63 13.57
CA LYS A 387 -11.72 10.49 14.50
C LYS A 387 -10.78 11.35 15.33
N ARG A 388 -9.72 10.79 15.92
CA ARG A 388 -8.71 11.53 16.69
C ARG A 388 -8.10 12.66 15.86
N LEU A 389 -7.75 12.39 14.61
CA LEU A 389 -7.27 13.44 13.69
C LEU A 389 -8.29 14.56 13.46
N PHE A 390 -9.60 14.25 13.43
CA PHE A 390 -10.65 15.25 13.35
C PHE A 390 -10.90 16.02 14.67
N ASP A 391 -10.56 15.42 15.80
CA ASP A 391 -10.58 16.07 17.12
C ASP A 391 -9.40 17.05 17.30
N GLY A 392 -8.51 17.15 16.30
CA GLY A 392 -7.35 18.04 16.32
C GLY A 392 -6.10 17.42 16.95
N ASP A 393 -6.15 16.14 17.31
CA ASP A 393 -5.01 15.42 17.89
C ASP A 393 -3.78 15.45 16.97
N PHE A 394 -2.60 15.52 17.58
CA PHE A 394 -1.33 15.30 16.91
C PHE A 394 -1.30 13.93 16.23
N TYR A 395 -0.81 13.86 14.99
CA TYR A 395 -0.90 12.64 14.17
C TYR A 395 -0.10 11.45 14.70
N MET A 396 0.80 11.65 15.68
CA MET A 396 1.45 10.53 16.35
C MET A 396 0.59 9.88 17.44
N ILE A 397 -0.47 10.56 17.92
CA ILE A 397 -1.42 10.11 18.96
C ILE A 397 -2.14 8.85 18.54
#